data_AF-A0A1W1E5W4-F1
#
_entry.id   AF-A0A1W1E5W4-F1
#
_cell.length_a   1.000
_cell.length_b   1.000
_cell.length_c   1.000
_cell.angle_alpha   90.00
_cell.angle_beta   90.00
_cell.angle_gamma   90.00
#
_symmetry.space_group_name_H-M   'P 1'
#
loop_
_entity.id
_entity.type
_entity.pdbx_description
1 polymer ?
#
loop_
_entity_poly.entity_id
_entity_poly.type
_entity_poly.pdbx_seq_one_letter_code
_entity_poly.pdbx_strand_id
1 'polypeptide(L)'
;MDDLIVGADQANPNGNDSGKSYVVFGKKDDTDVINLSDIANGTGGFVINGEEAGDKSGKSVSSAGDVNGDGLDDLIVGAYGANSNTGKSYVIFGKSDTKTVELSAIGGNSKYIIDFLGDENANTLTSTDTNKDEIFVAGAGNDTLTGNGGMDVFSAGAGDDVIVINGSNITALETTGMGNRANINGGGNIDTLKLDGANLTLDLTKISNNRIKDIEKIDLTGSGSNTLKLNLNDVLDASTSTNILKVLGNSGDKIDIDTSKWADSNANKTEGGVTYKVYTHADVNTGANAALWIDTDLSVI
;
A
#
# COMPACT_ATOMS: atom_id res chain seq x y z
N MET A 1 5.62 15.95 9.16
CA MET A 1 5.18 17.28 9.64
C MET A 1 3.91 17.51 8.89
N ASP A 2 2.81 17.67 9.62
CA ASP A 2 1.53 17.26 9.06
C ASP A 2 0.93 18.41 8.25
N ASP A 3 0.30 18.04 7.14
CA ASP A 3 -0.44 18.95 6.28
C ASP A 3 -1.88 19.12 6.81
N LEU A 4 -2.57 20.16 6.34
CA LEU A 4 -3.96 20.44 6.70
C LEU A 4 -4.83 20.53 5.46
N ILE A 5 -6.01 19.90 5.49
CA ILE A 5 -7.06 20.10 4.49
C ILE A 5 -8.19 20.97 5.04
N VAL A 6 -8.59 21.99 4.27
CA VAL A 6 -9.68 22.92 4.60
C VAL A 6 -10.72 22.94 3.50
N GLY A 7 -11.96 22.62 3.85
CA GLY A 7 -13.11 22.63 2.96
C GLY A 7 -13.77 24.00 2.81
N ALA A 8 -14.27 24.30 1.60
CA ALA A 8 -15.04 25.49 1.27
C ALA A 8 -16.13 25.14 0.23
N ASP A 9 -17.19 24.47 0.70
CA ASP A 9 -18.24 23.85 -0.14
C ASP A 9 -19.14 24.82 -0.90
N GLN A 10 -19.19 26.09 -0.49
CA GLN A 10 -19.95 27.15 -1.16
C GLN A 10 -19.08 28.01 -2.11
N ALA A 11 -17.83 27.60 -2.35
CA ALA A 11 -16.99 28.28 -3.33
C ALA A 11 -17.48 28.00 -4.76
N ASN A 12 -17.11 28.88 -5.68
CA ASN A 12 -17.59 28.84 -7.06
C ASN A 12 -16.49 28.64 -8.12
N PRO A 13 -15.54 27.69 -7.98
CA PRO A 13 -14.49 27.51 -8.99
C PRO A 13 -15.04 27.08 -10.36
N ASN A 14 -16.06 26.22 -10.40
CA ASN A 14 -16.64 25.66 -11.62
C ASN A 14 -18.18 25.84 -11.67
N GLY A 15 -18.66 26.97 -11.14
CA GLY A 15 -20.09 27.32 -11.04
C GLY A 15 -20.57 27.44 -9.60
N ASN A 16 -21.80 27.92 -9.42
CA ASN A 16 -22.37 28.21 -8.09
C ASN A 16 -22.34 26.97 -7.19
N ASP A 17 -21.83 27.10 -5.97
CA ASP A 17 -21.72 26.03 -4.97
C ASP A 17 -21.06 24.75 -5.51
N SER A 18 -20.13 24.86 -6.47
CA SER A 18 -19.33 23.71 -6.91
C SER A 18 -18.37 23.23 -5.82
N GLY A 19 -17.96 24.15 -4.96
CA GLY A 19 -17.12 23.89 -3.80
C GLY A 19 -15.64 23.76 -4.15
N LYS A 20 -14.76 23.95 -3.16
CA LYS A 20 -13.33 23.66 -3.27
C LYS A 20 -12.75 23.25 -1.93
N SER A 21 -11.57 22.67 -1.97
CA SER A 21 -10.74 22.42 -0.78
C SER A 21 -9.34 22.99 -0.96
N TYR A 22 -8.67 23.28 0.14
CA TYR A 22 -7.30 23.75 0.18
C TYR A 22 -6.47 22.74 0.93
N VAL A 23 -5.36 22.31 0.35
CA VAL A 23 -4.33 21.54 1.04
C VAL A 23 -3.21 22.51 1.38
N VAL A 24 -2.94 22.64 2.67
CA VAL A 24 -1.92 23.53 3.24
C VAL A 24 -0.77 22.67 3.68
N PHE A 25 0.40 22.88 3.08
CA PHE A 25 1.60 22.16 3.47
C PHE A 25 2.06 22.59 4.85
N GLY A 26 2.39 21.61 5.68
CA GLY A 26 2.94 21.81 7.00
C GLY A 26 4.21 22.63 6.93
N LYS A 27 4.35 23.61 7.84
CA LYS A 27 5.55 24.44 7.97
C LYS A 27 6.17 24.29 9.35
N LYS A 28 7.50 24.35 9.38
CA LYS A 28 8.27 24.26 10.62
C LYS A 28 8.50 25.67 11.15
N ASP A 29 8.12 25.89 12.41
CA ASP A 29 8.45 27.10 13.18
C ASP A 29 7.93 28.42 12.54
N ASP A 30 6.87 28.35 11.72
CA ASP A 30 6.21 29.50 11.09
C ASP A 30 4.96 29.89 11.90
N THR A 31 4.95 31.10 12.47
CA THR A 31 3.81 31.66 13.23
C THR A 31 2.93 32.57 12.40
N ASP A 32 3.24 32.75 11.11
CA ASP A 32 2.49 33.66 10.25
C ASP A 32 1.09 33.10 9.93
N VAL A 33 0.14 34.01 9.77
CA VAL A 33 -1.23 33.66 9.40
C VAL A 33 -1.22 33.06 7.99
N ILE A 34 -1.82 31.87 7.86
CA ILE A 34 -1.97 31.21 6.58
C ILE A 34 -3.21 31.78 5.86
N ASN A 35 -2.98 32.52 4.77
CA ASN A 35 -4.07 33.00 3.93
C ASN A 35 -4.38 31.99 2.83
N LEU A 36 -5.63 31.53 2.75
CA LEU A 36 -6.07 30.60 1.71
C LEU A 36 -5.98 31.19 0.28
N SER A 37 -5.90 32.52 0.16
CA SER A 37 -5.59 33.18 -1.12
C SER A 37 -4.18 32.86 -1.62
N ASP A 38 -3.22 32.70 -0.73
CA ASP A 38 -1.83 32.40 -1.09
C ASP A 38 -1.73 30.94 -1.56
N ILE A 39 -2.44 30.04 -0.87
CA ILE A 39 -2.62 28.64 -1.30
C ILE A 39 -3.28 28.58 -2.68
N ALA A 40 -4.32 29.37 -2.91
CA ALA A 40 -4.98 29.47 -4.23
C ALA A 40 -4.06 29.99 -5.33
N ASN A 41 -3.04 30.77 -4.97
CA ASN A 41 -2.01 31.25 -5.89
C ASN A 41 -0.80 30.30 -5.97
N GLY A 42 -0.91 29.09 -5.42
CA GLY A 42 0.10 28.04 -5.50
C GLY A 42 1.29 28.24 -4.55
N THR A 43 1.11 28.99 -3.46
CA THR A 43 2.14 29.20 -2.43
C THR A 43 1.77 28.43 -1.17
N GLY A 44 2.64 27.53 -0.71
CA GLY A 44 2.46 26.82 0.56
C GLY A 44 1.38 25.72 0.55
N GLY A 45 0.96 25.27 -0.63
CA GLY A 45 -0.06 24.24 -0.79
C GLY A 45 -0.70 24.24 -2.17
N PHE A 46 -1.85 23.58 -2.31
CA PHE A 46 -2.62 23.55 -3.56
C PHE A 46 -4.13 23.55 -3.30
N VAL A 47 -4.89 23.78 -4.37
CA VAL A 47 -6.36 23.79 -4.35
C VAL A 47 -6.92 22.55 -5.06
N ILE A 48 -8.04 22.05 -4.57
CA ILE A 48 -8.88 21.03 -5.20
C ILE A 48 -10.21 21.69 -5.56
N ASN A 49 -10.44 21.94 -6.85
CA ASN A 49 -11.65 22.61 -7.34
C ASN A 49 -12.75 21.60 -7.66
N GLY A 50 -13.97 21.87 -7.20
CA GLY A 50 -15.17 21.05 -7.43
C GLY A 50 -15.48 20.80 -8.90
N GLU A 51 -16.23 19.74 -9.19
CA GLU A 51 -16.49 19.28 -10.57
C GLU A 51 -17.54 20.17 -11.26
N GLU A 52 -18.77 20.22 -10.71
CA GLU A 52 -19.90 20.94 -11.31
C GLU A 52 -20.65 21.82 -10.30
N ALA A 53 -21.47 22.75 -10.81
CA ALA A 53 -22.30 23.62 -9.98
C ALA A 53 -23.27 22.81 -9.09
N GLY A 54 -23.32 23.13 -7.79
CA GLY A 54 -24.20 22.50 -6.82
C GLY A 54 -23.64 21.22 -6.18
N ASP A 55 -22.48 20.72 -6.62
CA ASP A 55 -21.84 19.52 -6.06
C ASP A 55 -21.43 19.67 -4.60
N LYS A 56 -21.13 20.90 -4.19
CA LYS A 56 -20.71 21.28 -2.83
C LYS A 56 -19.54 20.42 -2.34
N SER A 57 -18.53 20.27 -3.22
CA SER A 57 -17.30 19.56 -2.92
C SER A 57 -16.53 20.23 -1.78
N GLY A 58 -15.97 19.44 -0.87
CA GLY A 58 -15.23 19.96 0.28
C GLY A 58 -16.10 20.24 1.51
N LYS A 59 -17.37 19.81 1.53
CA LYS A 59 -18.17 19.87 2.77
C LYS A 59 -17.65 18.92 3.84
N SER A 60 -17.18 17.75 3.41
CA SER A 60 -16.47 16.79 4.24
C SER A 60 -15.13 16.48 3.60
N VAL A 61 -14.07 16.59 4.39
CA VAL A 61 -12.70 16.29 3.99
C VAL A 61 -12.04 15.47 5.10
N SER A 62 -11.15 14.55 4.72
CA SER A 62 -10.37 13.74 5.65
C SER A 62 -9.04 13.35 5.02
N SER A 63 -8.04 13.07 5.86
CA SER A 63 -6.90 12.25 5.44
C SER A 63 -7.41 10.83 5.11
N ALA A 64 -6.80 10.21 4.12
CA ALA A 64 -6.97 8.80 3.74
C ALA A 64 -5.75 7.95 4.13
N GLY A 65 -4.68 8.58 4.62
CA GLY A 65 -3.34 7.99 4.67
C GLY A 65 -2.74 7.81 3.27
N ASP A 66 -1.51 7.32 3.19
CA ASP A 66 -0.84 6.94 1.93
C ASP A 66 -1.46 5.64 1.38
N VAL A 67 -2.45 5.74 0.49
CA VAL A 67 -3.19 4.59 -0.07
C VAL A 67 -2.54 4.02 -1.33
N ASN A 68 -1.69 4.80 -2.01
CA ASN A 68 -0.93 4.35 -3.18
C ASN A 68 0.53 3.98 -2.88
N GLY A 69 1.00 4.21 -1.65
CA GLY A 69 2.32 3.81 -1.17
C GLY A 69 3.48 4.66 -1.72
N ASP A 70 3.22 5.90 -2.12
CA ASP A 70 4.24 6.79 -2.67
C ASP A 70 4.98 7.62 -1.61
N GLY A 71 4.59 7.46 -0.34
CA GLY A 71 5.16 8.14 0.82
C GLY A 71 4.49 9.48 1.15
N LEU A 72 3.41 9.85 0.46
CA LEU A 72 2.61 11.04 0.75
C LEU A 72 1.20 10.63 1.19
N ASP A 73 0.69 11.27 2.25
CA ASP A 73 -0.69 11.02 2.68
C ASP A 73 -1.68 11.51 1.62
N ASP A 74 -2.65 10.65 1.30
CA ASP A 74 -3.75 10.93 0.39
C ASP A 74 -4.96 11.50 1.13
N LEU A 75 -5.94 12.00 0.37
CA LEU A 75 -7.07 12.75 0.88
C LEU A 75 -8.39 12.20 0.33
N ILE A 76 -9.43 12.21 1.15
CA ILE A 76 -10.81 11.98 0.69
C ILE A 76 -11.60 13.28 0.75
N VAL A 77 -12.24 13.63 -0.37
CA VAL A 77 -13.10 14.82 -0.51
C VAL A 77 -14.50 14.39 -0.92
N GLY A 78 -15.51 14.78 -0.12
CA GLY A 78 -16.92 14.51 -0.42
C GLY A 78 -17.58 15.65 -1.19
N ALA A 79 -18.37 15.29 -2.20
CA ALA A 79 -19.25 16.17 -2.96
C ALA A 79 -20.69 15.64 -2.88
N TYR A 80 -21.36 15.95 -1.76
CA TYR A 80 -22.64 15.34 -1.43
C TYR A 80 -23.80 15.82 -2.31
N GLY A 81 -23.68 16.98 -2.97
CA GLY A 81 -24.69 17.52 -3.88
C GLY A 81 -24.64 16.90 -5.27
N ALA A 82 -23.54 16.21 -5.60
CA ALA A 82 -23.30 15.67 -6.94
C ALA A 82 -24.35 14.65 -7.38
N ASN A 83 -24.57 14.56 -8.69
CA ASN A 83 -25.51 13.62 -9.32
C ASN A 83 -26.90 13.64 -8.66
N SER A 84 -27.50 14.83 -8.55
CA SER A 84 -28.82 15.04 -7.91
C SER A 84 -28.88 14.56 -6.45
N ASN A 85 -27.85 14.86 -5.65
CA ASN A 85 -27.68 14.40 -4.26
C ASN A 85 -27.48 12.89 -4.08
N THR A 86 -27.13 12.16 -5.13
CA THR A 86 -26.60 10.79 -4.98
C THR A 86 -25.21 10.83 -4.33
N GLY A 87 -24.48 11.92 -4.56
CA GLY A 87 -23.16 12.18 -4.00
C GLY A 87 -22.04 11.55 -4.84
N LYS A 88 -20.84 12.13 -4.70
CA LYS A 88 -19.56 11.58 -5.17
C LYS A 88 -18.54 11.70 -4.03
N SER A 89 -17.58 10.78 -4.00
CA SER A 89 -16.39 10.85 -3.15
C SER A 89 -15.17 10.72 -4.04
N TYR A 90 -14.15 11.53 -3.78
CA TYR A 90 -12.90 11.52 -4.53
C TYR A 90 -11.76 11.18 -3.59
N VAL A 91 -10.92 10.24 -4.00
CA VAL A 91 -9.59 10.03 -3.42
C VAL A 91 -8.61 10.87 -4.23
N ILE A 92 -7.88 11.76 -3.56
CA ILE A 92 -6.91 12.68 -4.16
C ILE A 92 -5.54 12.27 -3.65
N PHE A 93 -4.67 11.84 -4.56
CA PHE A 93 -3.32 11.44 -4.18
C PHE A 93 -2.50 12.63 -3.70
N GLY A 94 -1.72 12.40 -2.64
CA GLY A 94 -0.76 13.33 -2.09
C GLY A 94 0.24 13.77 -3.16
N LYS A 95 0.70 15.01 -3.08
CA LYS A 95 1.72 15.54 -3.99
C LYS A 95 2.46 16.72 -3.36
N SER A 96 3.70 16.90 -3.78
CA SER A 96 4.58 17.98 -3.29
C SER A 96 4.54 19.25 -4.13
N ASP A 97 4.03 19.19 -5.37
CA ASP A 97 3.85 20.37 -6.19
C ASP A 97 2.59 21.17 -5.77
N THR A 98 2.49 22.42 -6.21
CA THR A 98 1.39 23.32 -5.85
C THR A 98 0.31 23.45 -6.93
N LYS A 99 0.33 22.58 -7.95
CA LYS A 99 -0.64 22.62 -9.04
C LYS A 99 -2.05 22.32 -8.54
N THR A 100 -3.03 23.06 -9.02
CA THR A 100 -4.45 22.82 -8.73
C THR A 100 -4.89 21.46 -9.27
N VAL A 101 -5.68 20.76 -8.46
CA VAL A 101 -6.43 19.56 -8.87
C VAL A 101 -7.82 19.99 -9.30
N GLU A 102 -8.17 19.78 -10.57
CA GLU A 102 -9.51 20.05 -11.10
C GLU A 102 -10.31 18.75 -11.10
N LEU A 103 -11.34 18.63 -10.24
CA LEU A 103 -12.18 17.43 -10.23
C LEU A 103 -12.96 17.26 -11.54
N SER A 104 -13.26 18.36 -12.23
CA SER A 104 -13.83 18.38 -13.59
C SER A 104 -12.95 17.70 -14.64
N ALA A 105 -11.64 17.58 -14.41
CA ALA A 105 -10.72 16.91 -15.30
C ALA A 105 -10.59 15.39 -15.04
N ILE A 106 -11.14 14.89 -13.93
CA ILE A 106 -11.07 13.45 -13.58
C ILE A 106 -11.99 12.62 -14.49
N GLY A 107 -12.99 13.24 -15.11
CA GLY A 107 -13.95 12.59 -16.01
C GLY A 107 -14.93 11.68 -15.26
N GLY A 108 -16.16 11.57 -15.75
CA GLY A 108 -17.20 10.72 -15.14
C GLY A 108 -16.95 9.21 -15.23
N ASN A 109 -15.81 8.79 -15.79
CA ASN A 109 -15.39 7.40 -15.85
C ASN A 109 -14.31 7.18 -14.79
N SER A 110 -14.54 6.24 -13.87
CA SER A 110 -13.49 5.77 -12.97
C SER A 110 -12.28 5.38 -13.80
N LYS A 111 -11.16 6.11 -13.65
CA LYS A 111 -9.90 5.81 -14.35
C LYS A 111 -9.43 4.38 -14.07
N TYR A 112 -9.78 3.88 -12.89
CA TYR A 112 -9.52 2.53 -12.44
C TYR A 112 -10.80 1.95 -11.85
N ILE A 113 -11.16 0.75 -12.29
CA ILE A 113 -12.26 -0.05 -11.74
C ILE A 113 -11.64 -1.26 -11.04
N ILE A 114 -12.37 -1.87 -10.11
CA ILE A 114 -11.95 -3.17 -9.54
C ILE A 114 -12.05 -4.20 -10.67
N ASP A 115 -10.91 -4.79 -11.03
CA ASP A 115 -10.83 -5.81 -12.08
C ASP A 115 -11.30 -7.17 -11.55
N PHE A 116 -10.89 -7.49 -10.32
CA PHE A 116 -11.25 -8.73 -9.64
C PHE A 116 -11.90 -8.42 -8.29
N LEU A 117 -13.19 -8.73 -8.18
CA LEU A 117 -13.97 -8.60 -6.95
C LEU A 117 -14.38 -10.00 -6.48
N GLY A 118 -13.97 -10.37 -5.27
CA GLY A 118 -14.43 -11.58 -4.61
C GLY A 118 -15.68 -11.37 -3.74
N ASP A 119 -15.94 -12.33 -2.86
CA ASP A 119 -17.10 -12.34 -1.97
C ASP A 119 -16.74 -12.76 -0.54
N GLU A 120 -17.62 -13.48 0.15
CA GLU A 120 -17.39 -13.97 1.52
C GLU A 120 -16.83 -15.41 1.57
N ASN A 121 -16.59 -16.02 0.41
CA ASN A 121 -16.09 -17.36 0.26
C ASN A 121 -14.65 -17.34 -0.26
N ALA A 122 -13.93 -18.46 -0.08
CA ALA A 122 -12.63 -18.67 -0.73
C ALA A 122 -12.73 -18.56 -2.26
N ASN A 123 -12.03 -17.58 -2.81
CA ASN A 123 -11.98 -17.26 -4.23
C ASN A 123 -10.58 -17.52 -4.81
N THR A 124 -10.54 -17.78 -6.10
CA THR A 124 -9.30 -17.79 -6.88
C THR A 124 -9.41 -16.74 -7.97
N LEU A 125 -8.68 -15.65 -7.79
CA LEU A 125 -8.71 -14.46 -8.63
C LEU A 125 -7.39 -14.38 -9.40
N THR A 126 -7.39 -14.77 -10.66
CA THR A 126 -6.16 -14.86 -11.47
C THR A 126 -6.32 -14.05 -12.74
N SER A 127 -5.45 -13.05 -12.92
CA SER A 127 -5.31 -12.36 -14.20
C SER A 127 -4.70 -13.30 -15.24
N THR A 128 -5.15 -13.19 -16.49
CA THR A 128 -4.52 -13.90 -17.61
C THR A 128 -3.68 -12.98 -18.49
N ASP A 129 -3.70 -11.68 -18.22
CA ASP A 129 -2.90 -10.69 -18.92
C ASP A 129 -1.57 -10.53 -18.20
N THR A 130 -0.47 -10.50 -18.96
CA THR A 130 0.88 -10.40 -18.39
C THR A 130 1.43 -8.98 -18.40
N ASN A 131 0.65 -7.99 -18.83
CA ASN A 131 1.11 -6.60 -18.95
C ASN A 131 0.11 -5.57 -18.44
N LYS A 132 -1.02 -6.00 -17.89
CA LYS A 132 -2.07 -5.08 -17.43
C LYS A 132 -1.94 -4.84 -15.93
N ASP A 133 -2.27 -3.62 -15.53
CA ASP A 133 -2.36 -3.22 -14.14
C ASP A 133 -3.77 -3.57 -13.64
N GLU A 134 -3.86 -4.38 -12.60
CA GLU A 134 -5.15 -4.78 -12.03
C GLU A 134 -5.38 -4.30 -10.60
N ILE A 135 -6.66 -4.21 -10.26
CA ILE A 135 -7.10 -4.02 -8.87
C ILE A 135 -7.87 -5.26 -8.42
N PHE A 136 -7.33 -5.94 -7.42
CA PHE A 136 -7.94 -7.08 -6.75
C PHE A 136 -8.51 -6.66 -5.38
N VAL A 137 -9.77 -7.02 -5.14
CA VAL A 137 -10.45 -6.87 -3.84
C VAL A 137 -11.16 -8.19 -3.57
N ALA A 138 -10.57 -9.08 -2.77
CA ALA A 138 -11.10 -10.43 -2.62
C ALA A 138 -12.20 -10.54 -1.56
N GLY A 139 -12.07 -9.89 -0.41
CA GLY A 139 -13.17 -9.77 0.55
C GLY A 139 -12.94 -10.62 1.78
N ALA A 140 -13.76 -11.65 2.02
CA ALA A 140 -13.55 -12.58 3.12
C ALA A 140 -13.47 -14.01 2.60
N GLY A 141 -12.87 -14.90 3.38
CA GLY A 141 -12.55 -16.24 2.94
C GLY A 141 -11.04 -16.39 2.75
N ASN A 142 -10.58 -17.60 2.48
CA ASN A 142 -9.16 -17.85 2.23
C ASN A 142 -8.93 -17.79 0.72
N ASP A 143 -8.51 -16.63 0.25
CA ASP A 143 -8.45 -16.28 -1.16
C ASP A 143 -7.07 -16.56 -1.76
N THR A 144 -7.03 -16.73 -3.08
CA THR A 144 -5.78 -16.77 -3.84
C THR A 144 -5.83 -15.75 -4.96
N LEU A 145 -4.95 -14.76 -4.90
CA LEU A 145 -4.89 -13.64 -5.85
C LEU A 145 -3.62 -13.79 -6.68
N THR A 146 -3.69 -13.63 -8.01
CA THR A 146 -2.54 -13.80 -8.91
C THR A 146 -2.57 -12.74 -10.01
N GLY A 147 -1.59 -11.84 -9.98
CA GLY A 147 -1.50 -10.69 -10.89
C GLY A 147 -0.96 -11.00 -12.28
N ASN A 148 -0.01 -11.92 -12.41
CA ASN A 148 0.61 -12.31 -13.68
C ASN A 148 1.30 -11.20 -14.50
N GLY A 149 1.28 -9.93 -14.10
CA GLY A 149 1.97 -8.84 -14.81
C GLY A 149 1.68 -7.45 -14.26
N GLY A 150 2.21 -6.42 -14.91
CA GLY A 150 1.85 -5.02 -14.62
C GLY A 150 2.11 -4.53 -13.19
N MET A 151 1.42 -3.43 -12.85
CA MET A 151 1.42 -2.74 -11.57
C MET A 151 0.10 -3.01 -10.85
N ASP A 152 0.08 -4.07 -10.06
CA ASP A 152 -1.15 -4.56 -9.42
C ASP A 152 -1.35 -4.02 -8.01
N VAL A 153 -2.62 -3.89 -7.64
CA VAL A 153 -3.12 -3.54 -6.31
C VAL A 153 -3.81 -4.76 -5.73
N PHE A 154 -3.33 -5.29 -4.61
CA PHE A 154 -3.93 -6.44 -3.94
C PHE A 154 -4.53 -6.05 -2.59
N SER A 155 -5.83 -6.29 -2.42
CA SER A 155 -6.53 -6.25 -1.13
C SER A 155 -7.18 -7.61 -0.92
N ALA A 156 -6.54 -8.51 -0.17
CA ALA A 156 -7.06 -9.86 0.01
C ALA A 156 -8.24 -9.88 1.00
N GLY A 157 -8.08 -9.25 2.18
CA GLY A 157 -9.19 -8.95 3.07
C GLY A 157 -9.15 -9.78 4.34
N ALA A 158 -10.17 -10.58 4.66
CA ALA A 158 -10.21 -11.35 5.90
C ALA A 158 -10.15 -12.86 5.64
N GLY A 159 -9.11 -13.53 6.13
CA GLY A 159 -8.91 -14.96 5.95
C GLY A 159 -7.43 -15.27 5.82
N ASP A 160 -7.08 -16.56 5.70
CA ASP A 160 -5.68 -16.91 5.44
C ASP A 160 -5.43 -16.89 3.92
N ASP A 161 -4.99 -15.75 3.39
CA ASP A 161 -4.92 -15.51 1.95
C ASP A 161 -3.55 -15.83 1.34
N VAL A 162 -3.53 -16.03 0.02
CA VAL A 162 -2.31 -16.24 -0.77
C VAL A 162 -2.27 -15.23 -1.91
N ILE A 163 -1.31 -14.31 -1.85
CA ILE A 163 -1.06 -13.31 -2.90
C ILE A 163 0.17 -13.77 -3.69
N VAL A 164 -0.01 -14.05 -4.97
CA VAL A 164 1.03 -14.57 -5.86
C VAL A 164 1.55 -13.44 -6.76
N ILE A 165 2.85 -13.16 -6.65
CA ILE A 165 3.53 -12.11 -7.40
C ILE A 165 4.71 -12.64 -8.22
N ASN A 166 4.94 -12.05 -9.38
CA ASN A 166 6.08 -12.38 -10.24
C ASN A 166 7.09 -11.22 -10.33
N GLY A 167 8.12 -11.38 -11.16
CA GLY A 167 9.16 -10.34 -11.34
C GLY A 167 8.65 -8.97 -11.82
N SER A 168 7.54 -8.92 -12.58
CA SER A 168 6.91 -7.66 -12.98
C SER A 168 6.34 -6.94 -11.77
N ASN A 169 5.59 -7.67 -10.94
CA ASN A 169 4.99 -7.11 -9.72
C ASN A 169 6.08 -6.59 -8.76
N ILE A 170 7.18 -7.34 -8.57
CA ILE A 170 8.32 -6.89 -7.76
C ILE A 170 8.89 -5.58 -8.31
N THR A 171 9.11 -5.49 -9.63
CA THR A 171 9.62 -4.27 -10.27
C THR A 171 8.69 -3.08 -10.04
N ALA A 172 7.37 -3.30 -10.10
CA ALA A 172 6.38 -2.27 -9.83
C ALA A 172 6.41 -1.82 -8.35
N LEU A 173 6.53 -2.75 -7.41
CA LEU A 173 6.64 -2.44 -5.98
C LEU A 173 7.94 -1.70 -5.62
N GLU A 174 9.04 -1.92 -6.34
CA GLU A 174 10.30 -1.16 -6.13
C GLU A 174 10.25 0.24 -6.76
N THR A 175 9.45 0.44 -7.82
CA THR A 175 9.42 1.71 -8.56
C THR A 175 8.83 2.82 -7.69
N THR A 176 9.46 3.98 -7.57
CA THR A 176 8.88 5.14 -6.83
C THR A 176 8.42 6.22 -7.80
N GLY A 177 7.43 7.01 -7.39
CA GLY A 177 7.02 8.23 -8.11
C GLY A 177 5.56 8.25 -8.54
N MET A 178 5.18 9.41 -9.09
CA MET A 178 3.80 9.77 -9.38
C MET A 178 3.12 8.76 -10.31
N GLY A 179 1.96 8.27 -9.88
CA GLY A 179 1.12 7.36 -10.65
C GLY A 179 1.42 5.88 -10.44
N ASN A 180 2.48 5.54 -9.68
CA ASN A 180 2.64 4.18 -9.18
C ASN A 180 1.56 3.89 -8.12
N ARG A 181 0.97 2.69 -8.18
CA ARG A 181 -0.04 2.22 -7.24
C ARG A 181 0.21 0.79 -6.76
N ALA A 182 1.31 0.15 -7.16
CA ALA A 182 1.58 -1.21 -6.77
C ALA A 182 1.57 -1.34 -5.24
N ASN A 183 0.66 -2.15 -4.72
CA ASN A 183 0.51 -2.37 -3.31
C ASN A 183 0.02 -3.80 -3.01
N ILE A 184 0.31 -4.25 -1.80
CA ILE A 184 -0.09 -5.55 -1.28
C ILE A 184 -0.61 -5.35 0.14
N ASN A 185 -1.83 -5.78 0.37
CA ASN A 185 -2.44 -5.87 1.67
C ASN A 185 -3.10 -7.25 1.82
N GLY A 186 -2.56 -8.09 2.73
CA GLY A 186 -3.18 -9.37 3.08
C GLY A 186 -4.46 -9.15 3.88
N GLY A 187 -4.36 -8.40 4.98
CA GLY A 187 -5.48 -7.89 5.76
C GLY A 187 -5.57 -8.57 7.12
N GLY A 188 -6.66 -9.29 7.37
CA GLY A 188 -6.89 -9.97 8.64
C GLY A 188 -6.54 -11.45 8.56
N ASN A 189 -5.96 -11.97 9.64
CA ASN A 189 -5.51 -13.37 9.81
C ASN A 189 -4.06 -13.61 9.33
N ILE A 190 -3.76 -14.74 8.67
CA ILE A 190 -2.40 -15.13 8.32
C ILE A 190 -2.24 -15.18 6.81
N ASP A 191 -1.58 -14.17 6.26
CA ASP A 191 -1.47 -14.01 4.82
C ASP A 191 -0.10 -14.40 4.29
N THR A 192 -0.10 -14.94 3.07
CA THR A 192 1.09 -15.45 2.39
C THR A 192 1.37 -14.66 1.12
N LEU A 193 2.53 -14.01 1.06
CA LEU A 193 3.08 -13.46 -0.17
C LEU A 193 3.98 -14.50 -0.85
N LYS A 194 3.55 -15.00 -2.00
CA LYS A 194 4.24 -16.06 -2.74
C LYS A 194 4.90 -15.55 -4.01
N LEU A 195 6.16 -15.95 -4.22
CA LEU A 195 6.87 -15.67 -5.46
C LEU A 195 6.60 -16.73 -6.53
N ASP A 196 6.14 -16.29 -7.71
CA ASP A 196 6.01 -17.11 -8.90
C ASP A 196 7.02 -16.67 -9.98
N GLY A 197 8.03 -17.49 -10.19
CA GLY A 197 9.09 -17.22 -11.16
C GLY A 197 10.40 -17.93 -10.81
N ALA A 198 11.46 -17.60 -11.55
CA ALA A 198 12.78 -18.17 -11.37
C ALA A 198 13.82 -17.11 -11.02
N ASN A 199 14.60 -17.35 -9.97
CA ASN A 199 15.71 -16.49 -9.56
C ASN A 199 15.28 -15.04 -9.27
N LEU A 200 14.10 -14.89 -8.68
CA LEU A 200 13.56 -13.60 -8.28
C LEU A 200 14.27 -13.10 -7.02
N THR A 201 14.42 -11.79 -6.92
CA THR A 201 14.88 -11.13 -5.68
C THR A 201 13.77 -10.20 -5.22
N LEU A 202 13.17 -10.49 -4.06
CA LEU A 202 12.29 -9.58 -3.36
C LEU A 202 13.13 -8.79 -2.36
N ASP A 203 13.53 -7.57 -2.73
CA ASP A 203 14.30 -6.68 -1.87
C ASP A 203 13.38 -5.67 -1.18
N LEU A 204 12.88 -6.03 0.01
CA LEU A 204 11.98 -5.17 0.78
C LEU A 204 12.64 -3.84 1.15
N THR A 205 13.98 -3.78 1.21
CA THR A 205 14.72 -2.54 1.52
C THR A 205 14.63 -1.47 0.42
N LYS A 206 14.15 -1.83 -0.77
CA LYS A 206 13.88 -0.92 -1.89
C LYS A 206 12.42 -0.55 -2.06
N ILE A 207 11.52 -1.26 -1.38
CA ILE A 207 10.09 -1.03 -1.45
C ILE A 207 9.74 0.01 -0.39
N SER A 208 8.98 1.04 -0.76
CA SER A 208 8.59 2.05 0.23
C SER A 208 7.79 1.39 1.35
N ASN A 209 8.05 1.80 2.58
CA ASN A 209 7.23 1.44 3.74
C ASN A 209 5.76 1.66 3.39
N ASN A 210 4.89 0.76 3.85
CA ASN A 210 3.46 0.70 3.56
C ASN A 210 3.01 0.07 2.23
N ARG A 211 3.91 -0.27 1.29
CA ARG A 211 3.48 -0.93 0.04
C ARG A 211 3.22 -2.43 0.17
N ILE A 212 3.78 -3.06 1.20
CA ILE A 212 3.45 -4.43 1.57
C ILE A 212 3.07 -4.39 3.05
N LYS A 213 1.84 -4.79 3.35
CA LYS A 213 1.26 -4.79 4.69
C LYS A 213 0.48 -6.08 4.93
N ASP A 214 0.34 -6.40 6.20
CA ASP A 214 -0.47 -7.50 6.70
C ASP A 214 -0.09 -8.82 6.01
N ILE A 215 1.21 -9.16 6.05
CA ILE A 215 1.79 -10.39 5.54
C ILE A 215 2.61 -11.07 6.64
N GLU A 216 2.20 -12.29 7.01
CA GLU A 216 2.88 -13.10 8.04
C GLU A 216 3.81 -14.16 7.43
N LYS A 217 3.61 -14.52 6.16
CA LYS A 217 4.40 -15.53 5.45
C LYS A 217 4.91 -15.01 4.12
N ILE A 218 6.19 -15.23 3.84
CA ILE A 218 6.76 -15.08 2.51
C ILE A 218 7.17 -16.47 2.01
N ASP A 219 6.64 -16.86 0.85
CA ASP A 219 6.90 -18.15 0.21
C ASP A 219 7.80 -17.96 -1.02
N LEU A 220 9.06 -18.39 -0.89
CA LEU A 220 10.08 -18.35 -1.94
C LEU A 220 10.10 -19.60 -2.83
N THR A 221 9.20 -20.58 -2.60
CA THR A 221 9.21 -21.90 -3.26
C THR A 221 8.89 -21.90 -4.75
N GLY A 222 8.85 -20.73 -5.38
CA GLY A 222 8.92 -20.59 -6.83
C GLY A 222 10.12 -21.35 -7.43
N SER A 223 10.17 -21.43 -8.75
CA SER A 223 11.28 -22.10 -9.43
C SER A 223 12.63 -21.40 -9.21
N GLY A 224 13.73 -22.08 -9.55
CA GLY A 224 15.08 -21.47 -9.46
C GLY A 224 15.54 -21.20 -8.03
N SER A 225 16.38 -20.19 -7.85
CA SER A 225 16.92 -19.79 -6.54
C SER A 225 16.52 -18.36 -6.22
N ASN A 226 15.43 -18.21 -5.49
CA ASN A 226 14.85 -16.93 -5.12
C ASN A 226 15.53 -16.35 -3.87
N THR A 227 15.51 -15.03 -3.72
CA THR A 227 16.14 -14.34 -2.59
C THR A 227 15.18 -13.34 -1.98
N LEU A 228 15.05 -13.38 -0.65
CA LEU A 228 14.40 -12.34 0.14
C LEU A 228 15.48 -11.48 0.80
N LYS A 229 15.36 -10.16 0.72
CA LYS A 229 16.21 -9.24 1.49
C LYS A 229 15.35 -8.31 2.31
N LEU A 230 15.69 -8.13 3.59
CA LEU A 230 14.90 -7.30 4.50
C LEU A 230 15.71 -6.74 5.69
N ASN A 231 15.14 -5.75 6.35
CA ASN A 231 15.60 -5.18 7.61
C ASN A 231 14.47 -5.22 8.67
N LEU A 232 14.73 -4.67 9.88
CA LEU A 232 13.74 -4.67 10.97
C LEU A 232 12.44 -3.95 10.60
N ASN A 233 12.52 -2.77 9.97
CA ASN A 233 11.34 -1.99 9.62
C ASN A 233 10.44 -2.78 8.67
N ASP A 234 11.03 -3.48 7.70
CA ASP A 234 10.30 -4.29 6.74
C ASP A 234 9.49 -5.40 7.44
N VAL A 235 10.01 -6.00 8.53
CA VAL A 235 9.27 -7.01 9.32
C VAL A 235 8.11 -6.38 10.09
N LEU A 236 8.34 -5.22 10.69
CA LEU A 236 7.32 -4.51 11.49
C LEU A 236 6.21 -3.93 10.60
N ASP A 237 6.55 -3.51 9.38
CA ASP A 237 5.61 -2.96 8.41
C ASP A 237 4.82 -4.07 7.71
N ALA A 238 5.47 -5.20 7.39
CA ALA A 238 4.80 -6.34 6.76
C ALA A 238 3.91 -7.10 7.75
N SER A 239 4.40 -7.53 8.92
CA SER A 239 3.57 -8.29 9.89
C SER A 239 3.09 -7.39 11.03
N THR A 240 2.04 -6.63 10.76
CA THR A 240 1.46 -5.66 11.70
C THR A 240 0.81 -6.31 12.93
N SER A 241 0.52 -7.62 12.86
CA SER A 241 -0.23 -8.36 13.87
C SER A 241 0.65 -9.11 14.88
N THR A 242 1.81 -9.63 14.45
CA THR A 242 2.65 -10.51 15.28
C THR A 242 4.10 -10.07 15.43
N ASN A 243 4.61 -9.19 14.55
CA ASN A 243 6.04 -8.91 14.38
C ASN A 243 6.86 -10.19 14.07
N ILE A 244 6.22 -11.28 13.64
CA ILE A 244 6.87 -12.53 13.27
C ILE A 244 6.63 -12.76 11.79
N LEU A 245 7.71 -12.81 11.02
CA LEU A 245 7.65 -13.12 9.60
C LEU A 245 8.24 -14.52 9.36
N LYS A 246 7.44 -15.41 8.76
CA LYS A 246 7.84 -16.77 8.40
C LYS A 246 8.27 -16.79 6.94
N VAL A 247 9.41 -17.40 6.65
CA VAL A 247 9.96 -17.46 5.30
C VAL A 247 10.11 -18.92 4.91
N LEU A 248 9.31 -19.34 3.93
CA LEU A 248 9.38 -20.65 3.31
C LEU A 248 10.24 -20.57 2.06
N GLY A 249 10.86 -21.69 1.69
CA GLY A 249 11.69 -21.77 0.50
C GLY A 249 12.19 -23.19 0.30
N ASN A 250 12.85 -23.41 -0.82
CA ASN A 250 13.41 -24.69 -1.20
C ASN A 250 14.93 -24.59 -1.37
N SER A 251 15.57 -25.72 -1.70
CA SER A 251 17.02 -25.79 -1.88
C SER A 251 17.53 -24.78 -2.91
N GLY A 252 18.32 -23.82 -2.45
CA GLY A 252 18.94 -22.79 -3.28
C GLY A 252 18.39 -21.39 -3.00
N ASP A 253 17.22 -21.30 -2.38
CA ASP A 253 16.65 -20.05 -1.91
C ASP A 253 17.47 -19.46 -0.77
N LYS A 254 17.43 -18.13 -0.68
CA LYS A 254 18.25 -17.37 0.27
C LYS A 254 17.45 -16.28 0.96
N ILE A 255 17.94 -15.92 2.12
CA ILE A 255 17.52 -14.72 2.84
C ILE A 255 18.75 -13.89 3.22
N ASP A 256 18.79 -12.64 2.77
CA ASP A 256 19.83 -11.64 3.03
C ASP A 256 19.39 -10.76 4.19
N ILE A 257 20.04 -10.93 5.34
CA ILE A 257 19.77 -10.19 6.57
C ILE A 257 21.06 -9.84 7.30
N ASP A 258 21.07 -8.71 8.00
CA ASP A 258 22.19 -8.35 8.87
C ASP A 258 22.23 -9.25 10.12
N THR A 259 23.02 -10.33 10.07
CA THR A 259 23.18 -11.29 11.17
C THR A 259 23.84 -10.71 12.43
N SER A 260 24.42 -9.50 12.36
CA SER A 260 24.86 -8.79 13.57
C SER A 260 23.68 -8.22 14.37
N LYS A 261 22.53 -8.04 13.71
CA LYS A 261 21.28 -7.56 14.31
C LYS A 261 20.26 -8.67 14.50
N TRP A 262 20.12 -9.56 13.51
CA TRP A 262 19.28 -10.75 13.56
C TRP A 262 20.11 -11.96 14.02
N ALA A 263 20.09 -12.22 15.34
CA ALA A 263 20.86 -13.30 15.92
C ALA A 263 20.09 -14.63 15.87
N ASP A 264 20.75 -15.72 15.49
CA ASP A 264 20.21 -17.07 15.63
C ASP A 264 19.97 -17.38 17.12
N SER A 265 18.72 -17.67 17.46
CA SER A 265 18.32 -18.01 18.83
C SER A 265 18.76 -19.42 19.26
N ASN A 266 19.30 -20.22 18.34
CA ASN A 266 19.56 -21.66 18.46
C ASN A 266 18.29 -22.49 18.75
N ALA A 267 17.12 -21.94 18.48
CA ALA A 267 15.85 -22.60 18.62
C ALA A 267 15.25 -22.94 17.25
N ASN A 268 14.66 -24.12 17.16
CA ASN A 268 13.84 -24.53 16.01
C ASN A 268 12.36 -24.54 16.39
N LYS A 269 11.51 -24.21 15.43
CA LYS A 269 10.05 -24.32 15.51
C LYS A 269 9.55 -25.15 14.33
N THR A 270 8.50 -25.93 14.55
CA THR A 270 7.88 -26.71 13.48
C THR A 270 6.41 -26.34 13.39
N GLU A 271 5.97 -25.97 12.20
CA GLU A 271 4.60 -25.57 11.91
C GLU A 271 4.25 -26.00 10.48
N GLY A 272 3.05 -26.55 10.27
CA GLY A 272 2.61 -26.96 8.93
C GLY A 272 3.49 -28.02 8.25
N GLY A 273 4.32 -28.75 9.00
CA GLY A 273 5.28 -29.71 8.44
C GLY A 273 6.63 -29.12 8.04
N VAL A 274 6.80 -27.79 8.17
CA VAL A 274 8.06 -27.09 7.90
C VAL A 274 8.81 -26.86 9.21
N THR A 275 10.14 -27.00 9.19
CA THR A 275 11.00 -26.68 10.34
C THR A 275 11.74 -25.39 10.08
N TYR A 276 11.59 -24.44 11.00
CA TYR A 276 12.16 -23.10 10.93
C TYR A 276 13.26 -22.94 11.99
N LYS A 277 14.38 -22.32 11.60
CA LYS A 277 15.31 -21.69 12.53
C LYS A 277 14.78 -20.32 12.93
N VAL A 278 14.85 -20.01 14.22
CA VAL A 278 14.34 -18.73 14.73
C VAL A 278 15.49 -17.74 14.92
N TYR A 279 15.39 -16.60 14.25
CA TYR A 279 16.27 -15.46 14.42
C TYR A 279 15.51 -14.34 15.14
N THR A 280 16.15 -13.72 16.13
CA THR A 280 15.57 -12.63 16.93
C THR A 280 16.38 -11.37 16.73
N HIS A 281 15.72 -10.22 16.66
CA HIS A 281 16.41 -8.94 16.53
C HIS A 281 16.98 -8.47 17.88
N ALA A 282 18.25 -8.06 17.92
CA ALA A 282 18.99 -7.73 19.14
C ALA A 282 18.64 -6.36 19.77
N ASP A 283 17.82 -5.55 19.10
CA ASP A 283 17.52 -4.19 19.55
C ASP A 283 16.45 -4.20 20.66
N VAL A 284 16.93 -4.03 21.90
CA VAL A 284 16.14 -3.90 23.13
C VAL A 284 15.17 -2.70 23.15
N ASN A 285 15.24 -1.82 22.15
CA ASN A 285 14.52 -0.54 22.15
C ASN A 285 13.11 -0.55 21.54
N THR A 286 12.67 -1.63 20.88
CA THR A 286 11.35 -1.63 20.24
C THR A 286 10.24 -2.16 21.14
N GLY A 287 10.54 -2.95 22.18
CA GLY A 287 9.51 -3.71 22.93
C GLY A 287 8.71 -4.71 22.08
N ALA A 288 8.88 -4.67 20.75
CA ALA A 288 8.36 -5.59 19.77
C ALA A 288 9.33 -6.76 19.68
N ASN A 289 8.93 -7.92 20.20
CA ASN A 289 9.67 -9.16 20.11
C ASN A 289 9.70 -9.67 18.65
N ALA A 290 10.39 -8.95 17.76
CA ALA A 290 10.42 -9.26 16.34
C ALA A 290 11.25 -10.54 16.08
N ALA A 291 10.70 -11.44 15.27
CA ALA A 291 11.35 -12.71 14.96
C ALA A 291 11.20 -13.07 13.48
N LEU A 292 12.26 -13.66 12.92
CA LEU A 292 12.21 -14.33 11.63
C LEU A 292 12.22 -15.84 11.86
N TRP A 293 11.27 -16.54 11.25
CA TRP A 293 11.24 -18.00 11.23
C TRP A 293 11.62 -18.43 9.83
N ILE A 294 12.86 -18.85 9.67
CA ILE A 294 13.47 -19.12 8.36
C ILE A 294 13.52 -20.62 8.18
N ASP A 295 12.87 -21.12 7.13
CA ASP A 295 12.89 -22.55 6.81
C ASP A 295 14.35 -23.05 6.70
N THR A 296 14.61 -24.21 7.28
CA THR A 296 15.93 -24.83 7.35
C THR A 296 16.56 -25.13 6.00
N ASP A 297 15.77 -25.17 4.92
CA ASP A 297 16.26 -25.35 3.56
C ASP A 297 16.88 -24.07 2.95
N LEU A 298 16.62 -22.90 3.53
CA LEU A 298 17.17 -21.62 3.06
C LEU A 298 18.58 -21.40 3.60
N SER A 299 19.41 -20.76 2.78
CA SER A 299 20.68 -20.19 3.24
C SER A 299 20.46 -18.77 3.74
N VAL A 300 20.93 -18.48 4.95
CA VAL A 300 21.06 -17.10 5.45
C VAL A 300 22.40 -16.55 4.97
N ILE A 301 22.38 -15.41 4.28
CA ILE A 301 23.56 -14.77 3.70
C ILE A 301 23.76 -13.35 4.25
#